data_AF-A0A1A7KIK7-F1
#
_entry.id   AF-A0A1A7KIK7-F1
#
_cell.length_a   1.000
_cell.length_b   1.000
_cell.length_c   1.000
_cell.angle_alpha   90.00
_cell.angle_beta   90.00
_cell.angle_gamma   90.00
#
_symmetry.space_group_name_H-M   'P 1'
#
loop_
_entity.id
_entity.type
_entity.pdbx_description
1 polymer ?
#
loop_
_entity_poly.entity_id
_entity_poly.type
_entity_poly.pdbx_seq_one_letter_code
_entity_poly.pdbx_strand_id
1 'polypeptide(L)'
;MFNHNSRRMINCNRILMTVSLAVFISCHPDGKKAEIAQTEKQIKKKLATFADFKKIKGVDNVQDVPFQLFTKLDSVRFFVAPNKDAAFMKIPYGKLDNYYGFEEFDDFYSIHYSIENNISNSIEAFVLKSEFTASFDLTLKGVDLYEIRSSTYMDKPDFKDKSFAKYGTVEEVGSDEYQAAFPSKIDEVFTKNPDVKLKGNNWISSENGQEQKIQQYENLETEDGLLSYRYIGHSNFLGLEIFREESIDANNSYYVFYNPKEGFSMDLLTSGYPHIVPSINRVSSVSNNNDVGSDLLVAQYLPESKKQINQLYVNFTGFKFGDERKAFWINHDTLYAEVYPTNSAPANGKKQKPSYIKIQLRSNIF
;
A
#
# COMPACT_ATOMS: atom_id res chain seq x y z
N MET A 1 -2.42 22.93 -51.69
CA MET A 1 -3.33 23.29 -52.80
C MET A 1 -4.63 22.55 -52.58
N PHE A 2 -5.74 23.28 -52.70
CA PHE A 2 -7.11 22.96 -52.30
C PHE A 2 -7.80 21.87 -53.13
N ASN A 3 -8.95 21.47 -52.58
CA ASN A 3 -10.15 20.86 -53.18
C ASN A 3 -10.22 19.32 -53.19
N HIS A 4 -11.05 18.65 -52.37
CA HIS A 4 -12.47 18.87 -51.97
C HIS A 4 -13.47 18.54 -53.07
N ASN A 5 -14.26 17.48 -52.81
CA ASN A 5 -15.66 17.21 -53.20
C ASN A 5 -15.85 15.70 -53.46
N SER A 6 -16.98 15.04 -53.18
CA SER A 6 -18.23 15.36 -52.46
C SER A 6 -19.16 14.17 -52.72
N ARG A 7 -20.10 13.94 -51.79
CA ARG A 7 -21.42 13.26 -51.96
C ARG A 7 -21.44 11.74 -52.14
N ARG A 8 -22.52 11.03 -51.78
CA ARG A 8 -23.63 11.09 -50.81
C ARG A 8 -24.63 10.03 -51.31
N MET A 9 -25.44 9.52 -50.37
CA MET A 9 -26.79 8.93 -50.54
C MET A 9 -26.87 7.46 -51.01
N ILE A 10 -27.47 6.55 -50.22
CA ILE A 10 -28.88 6.27 -49.86
C ILE A 10 -29.27 4.96 -50.58
N ASN A 11 -29.70 3.95 -49.82
CA ASN A 11 -30.89 3.13 -50.10
C ASN A 11 -31.14 2.24 -48.88
N CYS A 12 -32.23 2.44 -48.12
CA CYS A 12 -33.63 2.14 -48.42
C CYS A 12 -33.96 0.66 -48.13
N ASN A 13 -34.57 0.38 -46.97
CA ASN A 13 -35.81 -0.39 -46.96
C ASN A 13 -36.61 -0.17 -45.66
N ARG A 14 -37.77 0.48 -45.83
CA ARG A 14 -38.96 0.43 -44.96
C ARG A 14 -39.91 -0.61 -45.55
N ILE A 15 -40.74 -1.25 -44.72
CA ILE A 15 -42.18 -1.59 -44.93
C ILE A 15 -42.64 -2.24 -43.60
N LEU A 16 -43.39 -1.53 -42.73
CA LEU A 16 -44.87 -1.46 -42.59
C LEU A 16 -45.53 -2.81 -42.21
N MET A 17 -46.00 -2.98 -40.97
CA MET A 17 -47.36 -2.69 -40.44
C MET A 17 -48.46 -3.61 -40.99
N THR A 18 -49.15 -4.34 -40.09
CA THR A 18 -50.63 -4.35 -40.03
C THR A 18 -51.16 -4.88 -38.69
N VAL A 19 -52.20 -4.20 -38.21
CA VAL A 19 -53.08 -4.45 -37.06
C VAL A 19 -54.30 -5.26 -37.53
N SER A 20 -54.94 -6.08 -36.67
CA SER A 20 -56.40 -6.29 -36.69
C SER A 20 -56.94 -6.97 -35.43
N LEU A 21 -58.18 -6.61 -35.11
CA LEU A 21 -58.95 -6.74 -33.86
C LEU A 21 -59.68 -8.09 -33.67
N ALA A 22 -59.81 -8.47 -32.40
CA ALA A 22 -60.94 -9.05 -31.66
C ALA A 22 -62.20 -9.61 -32.37
N VAL A 23 -62.68 -10.75 -31.86
CA VAL A 23 -64.11 -11.10 -31.75
C VAL A 23 -64.40 -11.69 -30.35
N PHE A 24 -65.52 -11.26 -29.77
CA PHE A 24 -66.06 -11.58 -28.44
C PHE A 24 -66.95 -12.85 -28.41
N ILE A 25 -67.35 -13.21 -27.17
CA ILE A 25 -68.50 -14.05 -26.72
C ILE A 25 -68.16 -15.56 -26.67
N SER A 26 -68.28 -16.31 -25.55
CA SER A 26 -69.37 -16.38 -24.56
C SER A 26 -68.91 -16.76 -23.14
N CYS A 27 -69.63 -16.25 -22.16
CA CYS A 27 -69.55 -16.57 -20.74
C CYS A 27 -70.53 -17.69 -20.38
N HIS A 28 -70.10 -18.75 -19.68
CA HIS A 28 -70.79 -19.26 -18.49
C HIS A 28 -69.89 -20.18 -17.63
N PRO A 29 -70.12 -20.23 -16.31
CA PRO A 29 -69.10 -20.58 -15.33
C PRO A 29 -69.28 -22.00 -14.73
N ASP A 30 -68.30 -22.33 -13.88
CA ASP A 30 -68.27 -23.40 -12.87
C ASP A 30 -67.74 -24.77 -13.30
N GLY A 31 -66.60 -25.13 -12.71
CA GLY A 31 -66.06 -26.48 -12.76
C GLY A 31 -64.57 -26.63 -12.44
N LYS A 32 -64.18 -26.30 -11.20
CA LYS A 32 -62.98 -26.81 -10.50
C LYS A 32 -61.65 -26.81 -11.27
N LYS A 33 -60.88 -25.72 -11.13
CA LYS A 33 -59.43 -25.77 -11.33
C LYS A 33 -58.78 -26.30 -10.05
N ALA A 34 -58.12 -27.44 -10.18
CA ALA A 34 -57.14 -27.91 -9.22
C ALA A 34 -56.08 -26.82 -9.05
N GLU A 35 -56.04 -26.27 -7.85
CA GLU A 35 -54.99 -25.40 -7.37
C GLU A 35 -53.73 -26.27 -7.22
N ILE A 36 -52.90 -26.30 -8.26
CA ILE A 36 -51.53 -26.75 -8.12
C ILE A 36 -50.87 -25.67 -7.26
N ALA A 37 -50.86 -25.92 -5.95
CA ALA A 37 -50.01 -25.21 -5.02
C ALA A 37 -48.55 -25.41 -5.48
N GLN A 38 -48.05 -24.48 -6.29
CA GLN A 38 -46.64 -24.14 -6.23
C GLN A 38 -46.43 -23.55 -4.84
N THR A 39 -46.14 -24.44 -3.89
CA THR A 39 -45.53 -24.08 -2.63
C THR A 39 -44.15 -23.53 -2.97
N GLU A 40 -44.09 -22.27 -3.38
CA GLU A 40 -42.90 -21.46 -3.16
C GLU A 40 -42.64 -21.55 -1.65
N LYS A 41 -41.69 -22.40 -1.27
CA LYS A 41 -41.07 -22.32 0.04
C LYS A 41 -40.46 -20.92 0.11
N GLN A 42 -41.24 -19.93 0.54
CA GLN A 42 -40.70 -18.79 1.25
C GLN A 42 -40.07 -19.38 2.51
N ILE A 43 -38.80 -19.76 2.40
CA ILE A 43 -37.96 -20.02 3.55
C ILE A 43 -37.92 -18.67 4.27
N LYS A 44 -38.77 -18.51 5.29
CA LYS A 44 -38.60 -17.47 6.31
C LYS A 44 -37.19 -17.71 6.87
N LYS A 45 -36.19 -16.99 6.35
CA LYS A 45 -34.82 -17.06 6.88
C LYS A 45 -34.92 -16.73 8.36
N LYS A 46 -34.64 -17.70 9.22
CA LYS A 46 -34.66 -17.54 10.68
C LYS A 46 -33.67 -16.42 11.01
N LEU A 47 -34.15 -15.33 11.60
CA LEU A 47 -33.27 -14.32 12.19
C LEU A 47 -32.49 -14.99 13.31
N ALA A 48 -31.17 -14.93 13.25
CA ALA A 48 -30.30 -15.44 14.31
C ALA A 48 -30.23 -14.44 15.47
N THR A 49 -29.97 -14.96 16.66
CA THR A 49 -29.60 -14.22 17.87
C THR A 49 -28.19 -14.64 18.30
N PHE A 50 -27.53 -13.89 19.19
CA PHE A 50 -26.20 -14.26 19.69
C PHE A 50 -26.15 -15.68 20.30
N ALA A 51 -27.27 -16.19 20.80
CA ALA A 51 -27.35 -17.55 21.36
C ALA A 51 -27.26 -18.66 20.30
N ASP A 52 -27.51 -18.34 19.02
CA ASP A 52 -27.41 -19.30 17.92
C ASP A 52 -25.96 -19.50 17.42
N PHE A 53 -25.00 -18.67 17.87
CA PHE A 53 -23.60 -18.76 17.46
C PHE A 53 -22.76 -19.62 18.42
N LYS A 54 -21.71 -20.25 17.89
CA LYS A 54 -20.78 -21.02 18.69
C LYS A 54 -19.98 -20.08 19.60
N LYS A 55 -20.04 -20.33 20.92
CA LYS A 55 -19.20 -19.63 21.89
C LYS A 55 -17.75 -20.08 21.74
N ILE A 56 -16.84 -19.12 21.86
CA ILE A 56 -15.39 -19.32 21.74
C ILE A 56 -14.66 -18.48 22.78
N LYS A 57 -13.37 -18.75 22.94
CA LYS A 57 -12.46 -17.80 23.60
C LYS A 57 -12.23 -16.62 22.65
N GLY A 58 -12.34 -15.40 23.15
CA GLY A 58 -12.04 -14.20 22.37
C GLY A 58 -10.56 -14.03 22.05
N VAL A 59 -10.26 -12.99 21.27
CA VAL A 59 -8.89 -12.62 20.92
C VAL A 59 -8.23 -11.90 22.09
N ASP A 60 -7.29 -12.56 22.76
CA ASP A 60 -6.53 -11.97 23.87
C ASP A 60 -5.39 -11.05 23.37
N ASN A 61 -4.78 -11.40 22.24
CA ASN A 61 -3.67 -10.68 21.64
C ASN A 61 -3.88 -10.56 20.12
N VAL A 62 -3.90 -9.33 19.62
CA VAL A 62 -4.16 -9.03 18.20
C VAL A 62 -3.05 -9.50 17.28
N GLN A 63 -1.85 -9.71 17.81
CA GLN A 63 -0.70 -10.25 17.05
C GLN A 63 -0.85 -11.74 16.73
N ASP A 64 -1.73 -12.45 17.45
CA ASP A 64 -1.97 -13.88 17.27
C ASP A 64 -3.10 -14.16 16.28
N VAL A 65 -3.70 -13.11 15.72
CA VAL A 65 -4.80 -13.22 14.74
C VAL A 65 -4.22 -13.50 13.35
N PRO A 66 -4.75 -14.48 12.59
CA PRO A 66 -4.28 -14.79 11.25
C PRO A 66 -4.34 -13.62 10.25
N PHE A 67 -5.43 -12.86 10.24
CA PHE A 67 -5.58 -11.65 9.42
C PHE A 67 -6.71 -10.74 9.94
N GLN A 68 -6.65 -9.47 9.57
CA GLN A 68 -7.72 -8.50 9.87
C GLN A 68 -8.67 -8.34 8.69
N LEU A 69 -9.92 -7.98 8.99
CA LEU A 69 -10.97 -7.74 8.01
C LEU A 69 -11.49 -6.30 8.13
N PHE A 70 -11.73 -5.69 6.97
CA PHE A 70 -12.21 -4.32 6.85
C PHE A 70 -13.52 -4.28 6.09
N THR A 71 -14.44 -3.41 6.50
CA THR A 71 -15.70 -3.14 5.78
C THR A 71 -15.91 -1.64 5.62
N LYS A 72 -16.60 -1.25 4.55
CA LYS A 72 -17.08 0.12 4.33
C LYS A 72 -18.60 0.22 4.51
N LEU A 73 -19.25 -0.87 4.94
CA LEU A 73 -20.69 -0.93 5.12
C LEU A 73 -21.08 -0.47 6.52
N ASP A 74 -22.18 0.28 6.63
CA ASP A 74 -22.74 0.68 7.94
C ASP A 74 -23.30 -0.49 8.75
N SER A 75 -23.42 -1.67 8.11
CA SER A 75 -23.87 -2.90 8.75
C SER A 75 -23.48 -4.11 7.94
N VAL A 76 -23.24 -5.21 8.64
CA VAL A 76 -22.75 -6.47 8.07
C VAL A 76 -23.61 -7.63 8.55
N ARG A 77 -23.54 -8.76 7.85
CA ARG A 77 -24.27 -9.98 8.21
C ARG A 77 -23.35 -10.99 8.84
N PHE A 78 -23.72 -11.43 10.03
CA PHE A 78 -23.09 -12.54 10.73
C PHE A 78 -23.95 -13.78 10.55
N PHE A 79 -23.38 -14.79 9.91
CA PHE A 79 -24.02 -16.07 9.65
C PHE A 79 -23.56 -17.09 10.70
N VAL A 80 -24.47 -17.98 11.12
CA VAL A 80 -24.16 -19.05 12.09
C VAL A 80 -23.34 -20.21 11.48
N ALA A 81 -23.27 -20.27 10.15
CA ALA A 81 -22.50 -21.24 9.37
C ALA A 81 -22.05 -20.59 8.05
N PRO A 82 -20.98 -21.06 7.38
CA PRO A 82 -20.47 -20.50 6.13
C PRO A 82 -21.33 -20.91 4.92
N ASN A 83 -22.62 -20.56 4.96
CA ASN A 83 -23.61 -20.86 3.93
C ASN A 83 -24.57 -19.68 3.77
N LYS A 84 -24.82 -19.24 2.53
CA LYS A 84 -25.71 -18.10 2.19
C LYS A 84 -27.18 -18.32 2.62
N ASP A 85 -27.58 -19.57 2.85
CA ASP A 85 -28.91 -19.94 3.34
C ASP A 85 -28.98 -20.14 4.86
N ALA A 86 -27.85 -20.04 5.57
CA ALA A 86 -27.82 -20.09 7.02
C ALA A 86 -28.58 -18.91 7.65
N ALA A 87 -29.04 -19.13 8.88
CA ALA A 87 -29.56 -18.05 9.71
C ALA A 87 -28.47 -16.98 9.91
N PHE A 88 -28.86 -15.72 9.86
CA PHE A 88 -27.95 -14.60 10.06
C PHE A 88 -28.57 -13.53 10.96
N MET A 89 -27.69 -12.76 11.58
CA MET A 89 -28.05 -11.51 12.25
C MET A 89 -27.35 -10.35 11.57
N LYS A 90 -27.99 -9.18 11.56
CA LYS A 90 -27.42 -7.95 11.04
C LYS A 90 -26.78 -7.18 12.18
N ILE A 91 -25.50 -6.93 12.09
CA ILE A 91 -24.73 -6.17 13.08
C ILE A 91 -24.46 -4.78 12.51
N PRO A 92 -24.85 -3.69 13.19
CA PRO A 92 -24.41 -2.36 12.79
C PRO A 92 -22.89 -2.25 12.95
N TYR A 93 -22.23 -1.64 11.99
CA TYR A 93 -20.79 -1.42 12.07
C TYR A 93 -20.50 -0.36 13.13
N GLY A 94 -19.81 -0.74 14.20
CA GLY A 94 -19.17 0.21 15.10
C GLY A 94 -17.84 0.68 14.50
N LYS A 95 -17.60 1.99 14.46
CA LYS A 95 -16.30 2.54 14.00
C LYS A 95 -15.08 2.05 14.80
N LEU A 96 -15.31 1.48 15.98
CA LEU A 96 -14.29 0.94 16.88
C LEU A 96 -14.25 -0.60 16.88
N ASP A 97 -15.10 -1.23 16.07
CA ASP A 97 -15.14 -2.69 15.97
C ASP A 97 -13.97 -3.16 15.12
N ASN A 98 -13.17 -4.07 15.69
CA ASN A 98 -12.12 -4.77 14.96
C ASN A 98 -12.63 -6.16 14.58
N TYR A 99 -12.53 -6.52 13.30
CA TYR A 99 -12.92 -7.85 12.82
C TYR A 99 -11.67 -8.69 12.55
N TYR A 100 -11.53 -9.75 13.34
CA TYR A 100 -10.39 -10.65 13.30
C TYR A 100 -10.78 -11.93 12.57
N GLY A 101 -10.16 -12.17 11.41
CA GLY A 101 -10.39 -13.34 10.58
C GLY A 101 -9.48 -14.51 10.96
N PHE A 102 -10.02 -15.73 10.92
CA PHE A 102 -9.32 -16.95 11.33
C PHE A 102 -9.17 -17.95 10.18
N GLU A 103 -10.26 -18.25 9.49
CA GLU A 103 -10.28 -19.17 8.37
C GLU A 103 -11.02 -18.60 7.17
N GLU A 104 -10.69 -19.10 6.00
CA GLU A 104 -11.36 -18.80 4.75
C GLU A 104 -12.15 -19.98 4.23
N PHE A 105 -13.38 -19.69 3.85
CA PHE A 105 -14.26 -20.57 3.09
C PHE A 105 -14.50 -19.93 1.73
N ASP A 106 -15.28 -20.60 0.86
CA ASP A 106 -15.56 -20.14 -0.50
C ASP A 106 -16.00 -18.67 -0.53
N ASP A 107 -17.19 -18.37 0.02
CA ASP A 107 -17.78 -17.03 0.06
C ASP A 107 -17.62 -16.32 1.41
N PHE A 108 -16.98 -16.96 2.39
CA PHE A 108 -16.98 -16.52 3.78
C PHE A 108 -15.59 -16.43 4.40
N TYR A 109 -15.45 -15.56 5.39
CA TYR A 109 -14.42 -15.62 6.42
C TYR A 109 -15.07 -16.09 7.73
N SER A 110 -14.39 -16.92 8.53
CA SER A 110 -14.73 -17.03 9.95
C SER A 110 -14.08 -15.89 10.73
N ILE A 111 -14.81 -15.37 11.71
CA ILE A 111 -14.34 -14.32 12.61
C ILE A 111 -14.58 -14.70 14.06
N HIS A 112 -13.70 -14.23 14.94
CA HIS A 112 -13.93 -14.24 16.37
C HIS A 112 -14.37 -12.84 16.80
N TYR A 113 -15.63 -12.72 17.23
CA TYR A 113 -16.25 -11.44 17.58
C TYR A 113 -16.57 -11.38 19.07
N SER A 114 -16.01 -10.38 19.76
CA SER A 114 -16.28 -10.08 21.17
C SER A 114 -17.54 -9.22 21.28
N ILE A 115 -18.59 -9.76 21.88
CA ILE A 115 -19.84 -9.01 22.08
C ILE A 115 -19.58 -7.92 23.13
N GLU A 116 -19.91 -6.67 22.79
CA GLU A 116 -19.71 -5.50 23.67
C GLU A 116 -18.25 -5.34 24.13
N ASN A 117 -17.29 -5.72 23.28
CA ASN A 117 -15.85 -5.71 23.60
C ASN A 117 -15.47 -6.56 24.82
N ASN A 118 -16.29 -7.56 25.19
CA ASN A 118 -15.98 -8.50 26.25
C ASN A 118 -15.41 -9.80 25.67
N ILE A 119 -14.09 -9.98 25.82
CA ILE A 119 -13.35 -11.15 25.30
C ILE A 119 -13.88 -12.47 25.89
N SER A 120 -14.39 -12.46 27.13
CA SER A 120 -15.00 -13.64 27.77
C SER A 120 -16.39 -13.97 27.20
N ASN A 121 -16.98 -13.06 26.42
CA ASN A 121 -18.26 -13.23 25.75
C ASN A 121 -18.07 -13.11 24.22
N SER A 122 -17.34 -14.07 23.65
CA SER A 122 -17.02 -14.08 22.23
C SER A 122 -17.74 -15.21 21.49
N ILE A 123 -18.05 -14.94 20.23
CA ILE A 123 -18.67 -15.89 19.31
C ILE A 123 -17.82 -16.08 18.06
N GLU A 124 -17.91 -17.27 17.48
CA GLU A 124 -17.51 -17.52 16.10
C GLU A 124 -18.68 -17.16 15.19
N ALA A 125 -18.44 -16.28 14.23
CA ALA A 125 -19.40 -15.92 13.20
C ALA A 125 -18.77 -16.06 11.82
N PHE A 126 -19.60 -16.22 10.80
CA PHE A 126 -19.15 -16.24 9.41
C PHE A 126 -19.63 -14.98 8.70
N VAL A 127 -18.74 -14.31 7.99
CA VAL A 127 -19.04 -13.04 7.27
C VAL A 127 -18.71 -13.19 5.80
N LEU A 128 -19.46 -12.50 4.94
CA LEU A 128 -19.29 -12.61 3.49
C LEU A 128 -18.05 -11.85 3.01
N LYS A 129 -17.29 -12.48 2.10
CA LYS A 129 -16.19 -11.83 1.37
C LYS A 129 -16.64 -10.67 0.48
N SER A 130 -17.94 -10.57 0.18
CA SER A 130 -18.52 -9.41 -0.53
C SER A 130 -18.77 -8.20 0.38
N GLU A 131 -18.77 -8.40 1.71
CA GLU A 131 -19.00 -7.35 2.71
C GLU A 131 -17.72 -6.91 3.41
N PHE A 132 -16.69 -7.74 3.34
CA PHE A 132 -15.39 -7.53 3.98
C PHE A 132 -14.25 -7.70 2.98
N THR A 133 -13.15 -7.01 3.25
CA THR A 133 -11.87 -7.19 2.55
C THR A 133 -10.81 -7.52 3.57
N ALA A 134 -10.05 -8.59 3.33
CA ALA A 134 -8.93 -8.96 4.19
C ALA A 134 -7.76 -7.99 4.05
N SER A 135 -6.96 -7.85 5.11
CA SER A 135 -5.80 -6.95 5.17
C SER A 135 -4.82 -7.16 4.00
N PHE A 136 -4.61 -8.41 3.57
CA PHE A 136 -3.73 -8.74 2.44
C PHE A 136 -4.33 -8.41 1.06
N ASP A 137 -5.66 -8.25 0.97
CA ASP A 137 -6.40 -7.96 -0.28
C ASP A 137 -6.78 -6.48 -0.42
N LEU A 138 -6.43 -5.64 0.55
CA LEU A 138 -6.68 -4.19 0.48
C LEU A 138 -5.99 -3.56 -0.74
N THR A 139 -6.61 -2.50 -1.27
CA THR A 139 -6.10 -1.70 -2.40
C THR A 139 -6.20 -0.21 -2.05
N LEU A 140 -5.58 0.66 -2.85
CA LEU A 140 -5.68 2.11 -2.68
C LEU A 140 -7.04 2.69 -3.12
N LYS A 141 -7.99 1.85 -3.56
CA LYS A 141 -9.29 2.31 -4.05
C LYS A 141 -10.08 3.09 -2.98
N GLY A 142 -10.27 4.38 -3.25
CA GLY A 142 -10.97 5.32 -2.36
C GLY A 142 -10.13 5.80 -1.18
N VAL A 143 -8.81 5.60 -1.22
CA VAL A 143 -7.84 6.29 -0.35
C VAL A 143 -7.55 7.66 -0.94
N ASP A 144 -7.46 8.70 -0.11
CA ASP A 144 -6.98 10.01 -0.53
C ASP A 144 -5.44 10.01 -0.58
N LEU A 145 -4.88 9.93 -1.79
CA LEU A 145 -3.43 9.91 -1.99
C LEU A 145 -2.77 11.28 -1.79
N TYR A 146 -3.56 12.35 -1.74
CA TYR A 146 -3.05 13.70 -1.48
C TYR A 146 -2.96 14.00 0.02
N GLU A 147 -3.56 13.19 0.88
CA GLU A 147 -3.56 13.46 2.32
C GLU A 147 -2.14 13.33 2.90
N ILE A 148 -1.70 14.40 3.55
CA ILE A 148 -0.42 14.46 4.25
C ILE A 148 -0.64 14.94 5.68
N ARG A 149 0.16 14.42 6.62
CA ARG A 149 0.15 14.88 8.02
C ARG A 149 0.89 16.20 8.16
N SER A 150 1.99 16.35 7.44
CA SER A 150 2.87 17.52 7.50
C SER A 150 3.80 17.56 6.30
N SER A 151 4.40 18.72 6.10
CA SER A 151 5.48 18.91 5.13
C SER A 151 6.51 19.90 5.66
N THR A 152 7.70 19.88 5.09
CA THR A 152 8.70 20.94 5.24
C THR A 152 9.18 21.32 3.85
N TYR A 153 9.12 22.61 3.51
CA TYR A 153 9.59 23.10 2.21
C TYR A 153 10.61 24.21 2.42
N MET A 154 11.84 24.02 1.94
CA MET A 154 12.97 24.94 2.14
C MET A 154 13.10 25.38 3.61
N ASP A 155 13.20 24.39 4.50
CA ASP A 155 13.28 24.53 5.97
C ASP A 155 12.08 25.23 6.65
N LYS A 156 10.96 25.39 5.94
CA LYS A 156 9.71 25.93 6.50
C LYS A 156 8.71 24.81 6.76
N PRO A 157 8.53 24.38 8.02
CA PRO A 157 7.56 23.35 8.34
C PRO A 157 6.12 23.87 8.20
N ASP A 158 5.25 23.02 7.69
CA ASP A 158 3.81 23.24 7.55
C ASP A 158 3.06 22.03 8.12
N PHE A 159 2.45 22.26 9.28
CA PHE A 159 1.59 21.29 9.95
C PHE A 159 0.11 21.61 9.78
N LYS A 160 -0.25 22.65 9.02
CA LYS A 160 -1.64 23.11 8.86
C LYS A 160 -2.23 22.63 7.55
N ASP A 161 -1.49 22.78 6.45
CA ASP A 161 -1.90 22.24 5.16
C ASP A 161 -1.75 20.71 5.17
N LYS A 162 -2.85 20.01 4.93
CA LYS A 162 -2.92 18.53 4.96
C LYS A 162 -3.00 17.94 3.56
N SER A 163 -2.68 18.72 2.53
CA SER A 163 -2.70 18.27 1.14
C SER A 163 -1.34 18.38 0.45
N PHE A 164 -0.94 17.33 -0.24
CA PHE A 164 0.22 17.32 -1.15
C PHE A 164 -0.01 18.18 -2.39
N ALA A 165 -1.23 18.63 -2.68
CA ALA A 165 -1.57 19.34 -3.91
C ALA A 165 -0.71 20.60 -4.13
N LYS A 166 -0.24 21.22 -3.05
CA LYS A 166 0.71 22.35 -3.06
C LYS A 166 2.05 22.00 -3.73
N TYR A 167 2.50 20.75 -3.57
CA TYR A 167 3.81 20.27 -4.01
C TYR A 167 3.76 19.42 -5.29
N GLY A 168 2.60 18.90 -5.67
CA GLY A 168 2.55 18.00 -6.82
C GLY A 168 1.24 17.27 -6.97
N THR A 169 1.31 16.17 -7.69
CA THR A 169 0.23 15.18 -7.81
C THR A 169 0.73 13.81 -7.38
N VAL A 170 -0.17 13.02 -6.80
CA VAL A 170 0.04 11.59 -6.55
C VAL A 170 -1.13 10.85 -7.16
N GLU A 171 -0.84 9.87 -8.01
CA GLU A 171 -1.87 9.05 -8.63
C GLU A 171 -1.51 7.57 -8.57
N GLU A 172 -2.52 6.72 -8.42
CA GLU A 172 -2.39 5.27 -8.60
C GLU A 172 -2.26 4.98 -10.10
N VAL A 173 -1.23 4.20 -10.46
CA VAL A 173 -0.96 3.77 -11.83
C VAL A 173 -1.04 2.25 -11.94
N GLY A 174 -1.27 1.76 -13.16
CA GLY A 174 -1.27 0.32 -13.43
C GLY A 174 0.12 -0.29 -13.29
N SER A 175 0.17 -1.59 -12.98
CA SER A 175 1.43 -2.35 -12.96
C SER A 175 2.16 -2.26 -14.31
N ASP A 176 1.41 -2.31 -15.42
CA ASP A 176 1.98 -2.22 -16.77
C ASP A 176 2.67 -0.86 -17.02
N GLU A 177 2.09 0.26 -16.56
CA GLU A 177 2.70 1.59 -16.67
C GLU A 177 3.98 1.68 -15.83
N TYR A 178 3.92 1.24 -14.57
CA TYR A 178 5.08 1.19 -13.68
C TYR A 178 6.23 0.37 -14.27
N GLN A 179 5.94 -0.82 -14.80
CA GLN A 179 6.94 -1.69 -15.41
C GLN A 179 7.50 -1.11 -16.72
N ALA A 180 6.66 -0.44 -17.52
CA ALA A 180 7.10 0.25 -18.73
C ALA A 180 8.00 1.46 -18.44
N ALA A 181 7.80 2.12 -17.28
CA ALA A 181 8.62 3.26 -16.86
C ALA A 181 9.99 2.84 -16.30
N PHE A 182 10.09 1.66 -15.67
CA PHE A 182 11.30 1.20 -14.97
C PHE A 182 12.61 1.24 -15.79
N PRO A 183 12.64 0.86 -17.09
CA PRO A 183 13.85 0.96 -17.91
C PRO A 183 14.35 2.40 -18.13
N SER A 184 13.49 3.41 -17.93
CA SER A 184 13.82 4.83 -18.10
C SER A 184 14.32 5.50 -16.82
N LYS A 185 14.58 4.72 -15.76
CA LYS A 185 15.06 5.28 -14.49
C LYS A 185 16.39 6.02 -14.67
N ILE A 186 16.52 7.14 -13.98
CA ILE A 186 17.72 7.99 -13.99
C ILE A 186 18.50 7.96 -12.67
N ASP A 187 18.03 7.19 -11.70
CA ASP A 187 18.74 6.92 -10.46
C ASP A 187 20.11 6.31 -10.73
N GLU A 188 21.10 6.74 -9.95
CA GLU A 188 22.41 6.11 -9.92
C GLU A 188 22.29 4.63 -9.50
N VAL A 189 22.99 3.77 -10.22
CA VAL A 189 23.15 2.37 -9.84
C VAL A 189 24.42 2.24 -9.01
N PHE A 190 24.28 1.84 -7.75
CA PHE A 190 25.43 1.60 -6.88
C PHE A 190 26.17 0.33 -7.30
N THR A 191 27.49 0.43 -7.37
CA THR A 191 28.38 -0.68 -7.71
C THR A 191 29.16 -1.12 -6.48
N LYS A 192 29.46 -2.42 -6.34
CA LYS A 192 30.34 -2.88 -5.26
C LYS A 192 31.77 -2.40 -5.53
N ASN A 193 32.38 -1.73 -4.55
CA ASN A 193 33.80 -1.41 -4.58
C ASN A 193 34.60 -2.67 -4.19
N PRO A 194 35.44 -3.24 -5.09
CA PRO A 194 36.22 -4.44 -4.80
C PRO A 194 37.28 -4.23 -3.70
N ASP A 195 37.66 -2.99 -3.42
CA ASP A 195 38.63 -2.64 -2.39
C ASP A 195 38.01 -2.58 -0.99
N VAL A 196 36.67 -2.64 -0.90
CA VAL A 196 35.93 -2.70 0.37
C VAL A 196 35.62 -4.15 0.72
N LYS A 197 36.18 -4.63 1.83
CA LYS A 197 36.03 -6.03 2.30
C LYS A 197 35.77 -6.11 3.78
N LEU A 198 35.12 -7.19 4.19
CA LEU A 198 35.00 -7.55 5.60
C LEU A 198 36.27 -8.30 6.03
N LYS A 199 36.99 -7.76 7.02
CA LYS A 199 38.16 -8.41 7.63
C LYS A 199 37.99 -8.44 9.15
N GLY A 200 37.82 -9.65 9.69
CA GLY A 200 37.35 -9.80 11.07
C GLY A 200 35.96 -9.16 11.21
N ASN A 201 35.78 -8.30 12.23
CA ASN A 201 34.52 -7.60 12.46
C ASN A 201 34.50 -6.16 11.88
N ASN A 202 35.35 -5.86 10.89
CA ASN A 202 35.48 -4.51 10.36
C ASN A 202 35.38 -4.49 8.84
N TRP A 203 34.63 -3.53 8.31
CA TRP A 203 34.74 -3.11 6.93
C TRP A 203 36.02 -2.30 6.74
N ILE A 204 36.85 -2.77 5.82
CA ILE A 204 38.12 -2.15 5.47
C ILE A 204 38.10 -1.72 4.01
N SER A 205 38.68 -0.56 3.72
CA SER A 205 39.04 -0.12 2.37
C SER A 205 40.52 -0.40 2.15
N SER A 206 40.91 -0.87 0.96
CA SER A 206 42.31 -1.08 0.58
C SER A 206 42.65 -0.25 -0.65
N GLU A 207 42.98 1.02 -0.47
CA GLU A 207 43.39 1.90 -1.58
C GLU A 207 44.93 1.99 -1.61
N ASN A 208 45.54 1.74 -2.77
CA ASN A 208 47.00 1.79 -2.97
C ASN A 208 47.83 0.93 -1.98
N GLY A 209 47.26 -0.20 -1.51
CA GLY A 209 47.92 -1.12 -0.59
C GLY A 209 47.90 -0.68 0.88
N GLN A 210 47.23 0.42 1.22
CA GLN A 210 46.97 0.82 2.60
C GLN A 210 45.56 0.40 3.01
N GLU A 211 45.46 -0.40 4.08
CA GLU A 211 44.18 -0.76 4.68
C GLU A 211 43.71 0.36 5.63
N GLN A 212 42.49 0.84 5.42
CA GLN A 212 41.82 1.77 6.33
C GLN A 212 40.53 1.13 6.83
N LYS A 213 40.28 1.24 8.15
CA LYS A 213 38.98 0.86 8.72
C LYS A 213 37.95 1.92 8.35
N ILE A 214 36.84 1.48 7.76
CA ILE A 214 35.70 2.33 7.42
C ILE A 214 34.70 2.31 8.58
N GLN A 215 34.24 1.11 8.94
CA GLN A 215 33.20 0.90 9.95
C GLN A 215 33.26 -0.52 10.55
N GLN A 216 32.68 -0.73 11.73
CA GLN A 216 32.50 -2.05 12.35
C GLN A 216 31.27 -2.76 11.75
N TYR A 217 31.34 -4.07 11.51
CA TYR A 217 30.25 -4.82 10.88
C TYR A 217 29.10 -5.10 11.86
N GLU A 218 29.39 -5.62 13.05
CA GLU A 218 28.37 -5.94 14.06
C GLU A 218 28.85 -5.57 15.48
N ASN A 219 27.91 -5.53 16.41
CA ASN A 219 28.15 -5.33 17.85
C ASN A 219 28.83 -4.00 18.18
N LEU A 220 28.47 -2.93 17.47
CA LEU A 220 28.84 -1.58 17.87
C LEU A 220 27.82 -1.12 18.91
N GLU A 221 28.24 -1.02 20.17
CA GLU A 221 27.40 -0.53 21.26
C GLU A 221 27.35 1.00 21.21
N THR A 222 26.15 1.56 21.03
CA THR A 222 25.89 3.00 21.04
C THR A 222 24.73 3.33 21.97
N GLU A 223 24.41 4.62 22.14
CA GLU A 223 23.20 5.05 22.85
C GLU A 223 21.91 4.52 22.19
N ASP A 224 21.95 4.23 20.88
CA ASP A 224 20.84 3.71 20.08
C ASP A 224 20.75 2.16 20.08
N GLY A 225 21.52 1.52 20.95
CA GLY A 225 21.58 0.07 21.12
C GLY A 225 22.71 -0.58 20.32
N LEU A 226 22.53 -1.86 20.02
CA LEU A 226 23.53 -2.64 19.30
C LEU A 226 23.36 -2.50 17.78
N LEU A 227 24.34 -1.87 17.13
CA LEU A 227 24.29 -1.58 15.70
C LEU A 227 25.05 -2.61 14.86
N SER A 228 24.53 -2.83 13.65
CA SER A 228 25.19 -3.58 12.57
C SER A 228 25.16 -2.81 11.26
N TYR A 229 26.17 -3.01 10.41
CA TYR A 229 26.38 -2.27 9.17
C TYR A 229 26.57 -3.23 8.01
N ARG A 230 25.62 -3.27 7.09
CA ARG A 230 25.70 -4.09 5.88
C ARG A 230 26.13 -3.25 4.69
N TYR A 231 27.21 -3.65 4.02
CA TYR A 231 27.69 -2.94 2.84
C TYR A 231 26.67 -3.00 1.68
N ILE A 232 26.28 -1.83 1.16
CA ILE A 232 25.32 -1.69 0.05
C ILE A 232 26.06 -1.49 -1.27
N GLY A 233 27.00 -0.56 -1.35
CA GLY A 233 27.80 -0.30 -2.56
C GLY A 233 28.48 1.05 -2.51
N HIS A 234 28.94 1.52 -3.66
CA HIS A 234 29.61 2.79 -3.85
C HIS A 234 28.75 3.70 -4.75
N SER A 235 28.61 4.97 -4.39
CA SER A 235 28.11 6.03 -5.29
C SER A 235 29.29 6.69 -5.96
N ASN A 236 29.37 6.58 -7.29
CA ASN A 236 30.38 7.25 -8.10
C ASN A 236 30.16 8.77 -8.11
N PHE A 237 28.90 9.21 -8.07
CA PHE A 237 28.56 10.63 -8.04
C PHE A 237 29.01 11.30 -6.74
N LEU A 238 28.77 10.66 -5.60
CA LEU A 238 29.17 11.20 -4.30
C LEU A 238 30.63 10.86 -3.95
N GLY A 239 31.19 9.79 -4.53
CA GLY A 239 32.49 9.23 -4.14
C GLY A 239 32.47 8.60 -2.74
N LEU A 240 31.32 8.07 -2.31
CA LEU A 240 31.10 7.57 -0.95
C LEU A 240 30.69 6.10 -0.94
N GLU A 241 31.16 5.38 0.09
CA GLU A 241 30.74 4.01 0.39
C GLU A 241 29.45 4.02 1.21
N ILE A 242 28.47 3.22 0.80
CA ILE A 242 27.12 3.19 1.35
C ILE A 242 26.96 1.91 2.16
N PHE A 243 26.51 2.07 3.41
CA PHE A 243 26.14 0.97 4.29
C PHE A 243 24.71 1.15 4.76
N ARG A 244 24.02 0.03 5.00
CA ARG A 244 22.77 0.02 5.74
C ARG A 244 23.08 -0.26 7.19
N GLU A 245 22.82 0.71 8.03
CA GLU A 245 22.85 0.59 9.49
C GLU A 245 21.53 -0.02 9.95
N GLU A 246 21.60 -1.04 10.79
CA GLU A 246 20.45 -1.72 11.38
C GLU A 246 20.68 -1.77 12.90
N SER A 247 19.74 -1.19 13.67
CA SER A 247 19.71 -1.33 15.13
C SER A 247 18.94 -2.58 15.50
N ILE A 248 19.57 -3.46 16.29
CA ILE A 248 18.95 -4.69 16.79
C ILE A 248 17.80 -4.36 17.75
N ASP A 249 17.90 -3.24 18.45
CA ASP A 249 16.99 -2.88 19.53
C ASP A 249 15.88 -1.91 19.08
N ALA A 250 16.18 -1.00 18.14
CA ALA A 250 15.29 0.10 17.78
C ALA A 250 14.39 -0.16 16.56
N ASN A 251 14.52 -1.32 15.89
CA ASN A 251 13.77 -1.68 14.67
C ASN A 251 13.82 -0.61 13.55
N ASN A 252 14.83 0.27 13.61
CA ASN A 252 15.07 1.34 12.66
C ASN A 252 16.29 0.97 11.81
N SER A 253 16.27 1.35 10.53
CA SER A 253 17.42 1.20 9.64
C SER A 253 17.67 2.48 8.87
N TYR A 254 18.94 2.85 8.74
CA TYR A 254 19.38 4.03 8.00
C TYR A 254 20.37 3.63 6.91
N TYR A 255 20.52 4.48 5.90
CA TYR A 255 21.62 4.38 4.95
C TYR A 255 22.63 5.47 5.27
N VAL A 256 23.84 5.04 5.59
CA VAL A 256 24.96 5.89 6.00
C VAL A 256 26.05 5.86 4.94
N PHE A 257 26.66 7.02 4.70
CA PHE A 257 27.63 7.21 3.63
C PHE A 257 28.98 7.60 4.23
N TYR A 258 30.01 6.83 3.91
CA TYR A 258 31.35 7.01 4.44
C TYR A 258 32.33 7.39 3.35
N ASN A 259 33.22 8.30 3.69
CA ASN A 259 34.38 8.61 2.87
C ASN A 259 35.50 7.59 3.18
N PRO A 260 35.89 6.73 2.21
CA PRO A 260 36.89 5.69 2.44
C PRO A 260 38.29 6.23 2.69
N LYS A 261 38.54 7.53 2.44
CA LYS A 261 39.86 8.18 2.59
C LYS A 261 40.07 8.87 3.94
N GLU A 262 38.98 9.17 4.64
CA GLU A 262 39.01 10.00 5.84
C GLU A 262 38.73 9.21 7.13
N GLY A 263 38.46 7.90 7.04
CA GLY A 263 38.35 6.97 8.18
C GLY A 263 37.32 7.38 9.24
N PHE A 264 36.17 6.70 9.31
CA PHE A 264 35.07 7.02 10.25
C PHE A 264 34.40 8.39 10.07
N SER A 265 34.55 9.07 8.92
CA SER A 265 33.72 10.25 8.59
C SER A 265 32.44 9.82 7.89
N MET A 266 31.30 9.97 8.57
CA MET A 266 29.98 9.87 7.96
C MET A 266 29.62 11.24 7.35
N ASP A 267 29.45 11.26 6.04
CA ASP A 267 29.22 12.50 5.29
C ASP A 267 27.73 12.73 5.00
N LEU A 268 26.92 11.66 5.00
CA LEU A 268 25.51 11.70 4.59
C LEU A 268 24.70 10.56 5.22
N LEU A 269 23.41 10.81 5.47
CA LEU A 269 22.46 9.85 6.03
C LEU A 269 21.10 9.99 5.33
N THR A 270 20.45 8.87 5.01
CA THR A 270 19.05 8.81 4.59
C THR A 270 18.25 7.81 5.41
N SER A 271 16.96 8.10 5.67
CA SER A 271 16.04 7.24 6.44
C SER A 271 15.52 6.03 5.68
N GLY A 272 15.72 6.00 4.36
CA GLY A 272 15.40 4.87 3.50
C GLY A 272 16.37 4.79 2.33
N TYR A 273 16.14 3.84 1.41
CA TYR A 273 17.05 3.61 0.28
C TYR A 273 17.31 4.91 -0.50
N PRO A 274 18.58 5.28 -0.72
CA PRO A 274 18.91 6.53 -1.36
C PRO A 274 18.70 6.45 -2.87
N HIS A 275 17.94 7.41 -3.38
CA HIS A 275 17.66 7.66 -4.80
C HIS A 275 18.45 8.89 -5.24
N ILE A 276 19.59 8.66 -5.87
CA ILE A 276 20.53 9.70 -6.30
C ILE A 276 20.32 9.98 -7.77
N VAL A 277 20.12 11.25 -8.14
CA VAL A 277 20.00 11.69 -9.53
C VAL A 277 21.15 12.66 -9.84
N PRO A 278 22.27 12.16 -10.39
CA PRO A 278 23.49 12.95 -10.60
C PRO A 278 23.29 14.19 -11.49
N SER A 279 22.44 14.10 -12.53
CA SER A 279 22.24 15.17 -13.51
C SER A 279 21.69 16.47 -12.93
N ILE A 280 21.08 16.40 -11.75
CA ILE A 280 20.49 17.54 -11.04
C ILE A 280 20.96 17.64 -9.58
N ASN A 281 22.05 16.94 -9.25
CA ASN A 281 22.60 16.87 -7.89
C ASN A 281 21.54 16.56 -6.82
N ARG A 282 20.62 15.63 -7.07
CA ARG A 282 19.56 15.29 -6.11
C ARG A 282 19.92 14.04 -5.32
N VAL A 283 19.62 14.06 -4.02
CA VAL A 283 19.51 12.87 -3.19
C VAL A 283 18.12 12.87 -2.58
N SER A 284 17.43 11.75 -2.71
CA SER A 284 16.08 11.57 -2.15
C SER A 284 15.97 10.21 -1.49
N SER A 285 14.99 10.06 -0.62
CA SER A 285 14.67 8.77 -0.02
C SER A 285 13.19 8.68 0.25
N VAL A 286 12.68 7.46 0.18
CA VAL A 286 11.35 7.10 0.66
C VAL A 286 11.52 6.16 1.85
N SER A 287 10.70 6.34 2.89
CA SER A 287 10.72 5.47 4.07
C SER A 287 9.32 5.33 4.65
N ASN A 288 9.10 4.29 5.45
CA ASN A 288 7.85 4.14 6.19
C ASN A 288 7.98 4.72 7.59
N ASN A 289 6.92 5.39 8.06
CA ASN A 289 6.87 5.89 9.43
C ASN A 289 6.24 4.83 10.36
N ASN A 290 6.76 4.71 11.58
CA ASN A 290 6.25 3.78 12.59
C ASN A 290 4.83 4.16 13.10
N ASP A 291 4.45 5.44 13.01
CA ASP A 291 3.10 5.91 13.38
C ASP A 291 2.07 5.59 12.29
N VAL A 292 2.12 6.35 11.18
CA VAL A 292 1.13 6.30 10.09
C VAL A 292 1.81 6.64 8.77
N GLY A 293 1.55 5.80 7.76
CA GLY A 293 1.92 6.06 6.37
C GLY A 293 3.43 6.08 6.11
N SER A 294 3.90 7.09 5.37
CA SER A 294 5.24 7.10 4.79
C SER A 294 5.80 8.49 4.53
N ASP A 295 7.12 8.56 4.40
CA ASP A 295 7.88 9.78 4.21
C ASP A 295 8.53 9.83 2.83
N LEU A 296 8.51 11.00 2.20
CA LEU A 296 9.33 11.36 1.04
C LEU A 296 10.24 12.53 1.43
N LEU A 297 11.54 12.34 1.27
CA LEU A 297 12.56 13.39 1.40
C LEU A 297 13.21 13.66 0.04
N VAL A 298 13.32 14.92 -0.33
CA VAL A 298 14.06 15.41 -1.51
C VAL A 298 15.03 16.49 -1.05
N ALA A 299 16.31 16.25 -1.31
CA ALA A 299 17.40 17.16 -0.97
C ALA A 299 18.28 17.44 -2.20
N GLN A 300 18.85 18.64 -2.24
CA GLN A 300 19.91 18.99 -3.16
C GLN A 300 21.26 18.69 -2.50
N TYR A 301 22.12 17.98 -3.20
CA TYR A 301 23.52 17.79 -2.84
C TYR A 301 24.36 18.92 -3.44
N LEU A 302 25.33 19.40 -2.67
CA LEU A 302 26.26 20.45 -3.06
C LEU A 302 27.68 19.85 -3.14
N PRO A 303 28.15 19.41 -4.33
CA PRO A 303 29.42 18.70 -4.48
C PRO A 303 30.63 19.45 -3.90
N GLU A 304 30.68 20.77 -4.07
CA GLU A 304 31.80 21.60 -3.60
C GLU A 304 31.95 21.59 -2.07
N SER A 305 30.83 21.55 -1.36
CA SER A 305 30.81 21.57 0.11
C SER A 305 30.56 20.20 0.73
N LYS A 306 30.25 19.19 -0.09
CA LYS A 306 29.78 17.86 0.31
C LYS A 306 28.56 17.88 1.25
N LYS A 307 27.72 18.93 1.17
CA LYS A 307 26.54 19.10 2.04
C LYS A 307 25.24 18.79 1.30
N GLN A 308 24.19 18.52 2.08
CA GLN A 308 22.81 18.45 1.60
C GLN A 308 22.00 19.65 2.08
N ILE A 309 21.10 20.13 1.23
CA ILE A 309 20.05 21.09 1.56
C ILE A 309 18.71 20.39 1.37
N ASN A 310 17.94 20.25 2.45
CA ASN A 310 16.61 19.68 2.40
C ASN A 310 15.66 20.63 1.67
N GLN A 311 15.14 20.21 0.53
CA GLN A 311 14.25 21.03 -0.28
C GLN A 311 12.78 20.73 0.05
N LEU A 312 12.44 19.45 0.16
CA LEU A 312 11.07 19.01 0.44
C LEU A 312 11.08 17.76 1.32
N TYR A 313 10.29 17.80 2.39
CA TYR A 313 9.89 16.63 3.17
C TYR A 313 8.36 16.56 3.19
N VAL A 314 7.80 15.36 3.03
CA VAL A 314 6.35 15.11 3.07
C VAL A 314 6.06 13.82 3.83
N ASN A 315 5.13 13.87 4.78
CA ASN A 315 4.60 12.71 5.49
C ASN A 315 3.19 12.36 4.95
N PHE A 316 3.11 11.39 4.05
CA PHE A 316 1.86 10.82 3.52
C PHE A 316 1.19 9.91 4.55
N THR A 317 -0.14 9.88 4.59
CA THR A 317 -0.91 9.04 5.54
C THR A 317 -1.62 7.86 4.88
N GLY A 318 -1.92 7.95 3.58
CA GLY A 318 -2.78 6.99 2.87
C GLY A 318 -2.12 5.66 2.48
N PHE A 319 -0.78 5.61 2.44
CA PHE A 319 -0.05 4.43 1.99
C PHE A 319 1.31 4.29 2.67
N LYS A 320 1.91 3.10 2.54
CA LYS A 320 3.28 2.76 2.91
C LYS A 320 4.07 2.40 1.65
N PHE A 321 5.32 2.81 1.55
CA PHE A 321 6.22 2.31 0.51
C PHE A 321 6.47 0.81 0.72
N GLY A 322 6.59 0.08 -0.39
CA GLY A 322 6.94 -1.33 -0.37
C GLY A 322 8.44 -1.53 -0.11
N ASP A 323 9.11 -2.24 -1.00
CA ASP A 323 10.58 -2.22 -1.00
C ASP A 323 11.04 -0.82 -1.45
N GLU A 324 11.73 -0.08 -0.59
CA GLU A 324 12.23 1.27 -0.88
C GLU A 324 13.08 1.31 -2.16
N ARG A 325 13.76 0.21 -2.51
CA ARG A 325 14.54 0.06 -3.75
C ARG A 325 13.68 0.02 -5.02
N LYS A 326 12.37 -0.14 -4.87
CA LYS A 326 11.38 -0.13 -5.96
C LYS A 326 10.77 1.26 -6.17
N ALA A 327 11.25 2.29 -5.48
CA ALA A 327 11.05 3.66 -5.94
C ALA A 327 12.13 4.04 -6.96
N PHE A 328 11.81 4.90 -7.93
CA PHE A 328 12.77 5.41 -8.91
C PHE A 328 12.26 6.66 -9.63
N TRP A 329 13.20 7.55 -9.98
CA TRP A 329 12.97 8.73 -10.80
C TRP A 329 13.12 8.38 -12.27
N ILE A 330 12.24 8.89 -13.14
CA ILE A 330 12.40 8.77 -14.60
C ILE A 330 12.82 10.09 -15.28
N ASN A 331 12.74 11.19 -14.56
CA ASN A 331 13.11 12.54 -14.98
C ASN A 331 13.29 13.41 -13.72
N HIS A 332 13.35 14.74 -13.86
CA HIS A 332 13.63 15.64 -12.75
C HIS A 332 12.50 15.81 -11.74
N ASP A 333 11.29 15.34 -12.02
CA ASP A 333 10.10 15.65 -11.22
C ASP A 333 9.12 14.48 -11.06
N THR A 334 9.37 13.33 -11.68
CA THR A 334 8.50 12.16 -11.66
C THR A 334 9.18 10.97 -10.96
N LEU A 335 8.60 10.55 -9.84
CA LEU A 335 8.98 9.36 -9.08
C LEU A 335 7.88 8.30 -9.20
N TYR A 336 8.25 7.08 -9.52
CA TYR A 336 7.37 5.91 -9.41
C TYR A 336 7.71 5.12 -8.16
N ALA A 337 6.72 4.47 -7.56
CA ALA A 337 6.95 3.59 -6.41
C ALA A 337 5.93 2.44 -6.33
N GLU A 338 6.39 1.31 -5.81
CA GLU A 338 5.52 0.25 -5.27
C GLU A 338 5.11 0.63 -3.85
N VAL A 339 3.81 0.55 -3.55
CA VAL A 339 3.22 0.92 -2.27
C VAL A 339 2.15 -0.08 -1.83
N TYR A 340 1.77 0.01 -0.56
CA TYR A 340 0.71 -0.76 0.06
C TYR A 340 -0.23 0.18 0.83
N PRO A 341 -1.54 -0.11 0.90
CA PRO A 341 -2.43 0.62 1.80
C PRO A 341 -1.94 0.55 3.25
N THR A 342 -2.08 1.63 4.02
CA THR A 342 -1.53 1.73 5.40
C THR A 342 -1.98 0.59 6.32
N ASN A 343 -3.23 0.12 6.16
CA ASN A 343 -3.82 -0.95 6.99
C ASN A 343 -3.67 -2.36 6.39
N SER A 344 -2.95 -2.48 5.27
CA SER A 344 -2.69 -3.79 4.69
C SER A 344 -1.57 -4.51 5.44
N ALA A 345 -1.66 -5.83 5.52
CA ALA A 345 -0.67 -6.68 6.19
C ALA A 345 -0.65 -8.07 5.53
N PRO A 346 0.52 -8.74 5.45
CA PRO A 346 0.59 -10.10 4.98
C PRO A 346 -0.09 -11.04 5.98
N ALA A 347 -0.43 -12.25 5.52
CA ALA A 347 -0.92 -13.33 6.37
C ALA A 347 -0.18 -14.62 6.03
N ASN A 348 -0.36 -15.67 6.83
CA ASN A 348 0.31 -16.95 6.60
C ASN A 348 0.06 -17.45 5.17
N GLY A 349 1.14 -17.58 4.39
CA GLY A 349 1.09 -17.99 2.97
C GLY A 349 0.54 -16.95 1.99
N LYS A 350 0.22 -15.74 2.45
CA LYS A 350 -0.37 -14.66 1.64
C LYS A 350 0.44 -13.37 1.72
N LYS A 351 0.76 -12.80 0.57
CA LYS A 351 1.42 -11.51 0.45
C LYS A 351 0.39 -10.40 0.35
N GLN A 352 0.76 -9.21 0.80
CA GLN A 352 -0.02 -8.00 0.52
C GLN A 352 -0.10 -7.78 -0.99
N LYS A 353 -1.24 -7.28 -1.45
CA LYS A 353 -1.40 -6.85 -2.82
C LYS A 353 -0.71 -5.50 -3.03
N PRO A 354 0.34 -5.43 -3.87
CA PRO A 354 0.98 -4.16 -4.16
C PRO A 354 0.05 -3.28 -5.00
N SER A 355 0.17 -1.97 -4.79
CA SER A 355 -0.32 -0.94 -5.70
C SER A 355 0.89 -0.13 -6.19
N TYR A 356 0.72 0.60 -7.27
CA TYR A 356 1.80 1.43 -7.84
C TYR A 356 1.33 2.86 -7.90
N ILE A 357 2.22 3.79 -7.55
CA ILE A 357 1.93 5.21 -7.62
C ILE A 357 2.95 5.95 -8.46
N LYS A 358 2.52 7.09 -8.98
CA LYS A 358 3.34 8.11 -9.61
C LYS A 358 3.20 9.40 -8.84
N ILE A 359 4.33 9.91 -8.34
CA ILE A 359 4.45 11.21 -7.67
C ILE A 359 5.10 12.16 -8.67
N GLN A 360 4.38 13.22 -9.02
CA GLN A 360 4.85 14.27 -9.93
C GLN A 360 4.97 15.57 -9.14
N LEU A 361 6.20 16.04 -8.95
CA LEU A 361 6.49 17.30 -8.30
C LEU A 361 6.26 18.47 -9.26
N ARG A 362 5.83 19.63 -8.74
CA ARG A 362 5.71 20.83 -9.58
C ARG A 362 7.11 21.38 -9.89
N SER A 363 7.26 21.90 -11.11
CA SER A 363 8.52 22.46 -11.60
C SER A 363 9.03 23.68 -10.82
N ASN A 364 8.20 24.34 -10.03
CA ASN A 364 8.54 25.56 -9.28
C ASN A 364 8.97 25.29 -7.82
N ILE A 365 9.25 24.04 -7.48
CA ILE A 365 9.60 23.59 -6.11
C ILE A 365 11.11 23.42 -5.96
N PHE A 366 11.88 23.44 -7.05
CA PHE A 366 13.33 23.22 -7.05
C PHE A 366 14.08 24.27 -7.85
#